data_AF-A0AA96X2W1-F1
#
_entry.id   AF-A0AA96X2W1-F1
#
_cell.length_a   1.000
_cell.length_b   1.000
_cell.length_c   1.000
_cell.angle_alpha   90.00
_cell.angle_beta   90.00
_cell.angle_gamma   90.00
#
_symmetry.space_group_name_H-M   'P 1'
#
loop_
_entity.id
_entity.type
_entity.pdbx_description
1 polymer ?
#
loop_
_entity_poly.entity_id
_entity_poly.type
_entity_poly.pdbx_seq_one_letter_code
_entity_poly.pdbx_strand_id
1 'polypeptide(L)'
;MELANDWLASGAGTSDGTSGEIRSRKRVVYAVGKGLIKGVDLVDVAGQDAQAVAGLIADGVLIEFQSDRVRFRHDLFTDWAVACVLSDDPDVIKDLPLNTPPPFWMTRGFELACRMLAESSSDEAWPGLLMRLEGEGVASGWAGVALLALVRSEHAETLLDRYDAFLLVDDGGRQHDLSGVSSRRIPSRRRPLFAKPSQWELRFQKA
;
A
#
# COMPACT_ATOMS: atom_id res chain seq x y z
N MET A 1 -7.20 -5.23 9.68
CA MET A 1 -6.08 -4.26 9.45
C MET A 1 -5.91 -3.22 10.56
N GLU A 2 -6.33 -3.57 11.76
CA GLU A 2 -6.24 -2.71 12.95
C GLU A 2 -4.84 -2.10 13.08
N LEU A 3 -3.78 -2.88 12.85
CA LEU A 3 -2.38 -2.43 12.95
C LEU A 3 -2.00 -1.21 12.09
N ALA A 4 -2.47 -1.10 10.84
CA ALA A 4 -2.13 0.04 9.98
C ALA A 4 -2.86 1.31 10.48
N ASN A 5 -4.12 1.15 10.88
CA ASN A 5 -4.91 2.22 11.48
C ASN A 5 -4.35 2.65 12.84
N ASP A 6 -3.93 1.72 13.69
CA ASP A 6 -3.34 1.99 15.01
C ASP A 6 -1.97 2.66 14.89
N TRP A 7 -1.15 2.17 13.96
CA TRP A 7 0.13 2.79 13.62
C TRP A 7 -0.08 4.23 13.16
N LEU A 8 -1.03 4.47 12.25
CA LEU A 8 -1.33 5.83 11.84
C LEU A 8 -1.91 6.63 13.02
N ALA A 9 -2.83 6.06 13.80
CA ALA A 9 -3.54 6.69 14.89
C ALA A 9 -2.58 7.23 15.96
N SER A 10 -1.50 6.50 16.24
CA SER A 10 -0.40 6.88 17.13
C SER A 10 0.58 7.91 16.54
N GLY A 11 0.38 8.35 15.30
CA GLY A 11 1.28 9.29 14.62
C GLY A 11 2.47 8.61 13.96
N ALA A 12 2.34 7.33 13.60
CA ALA A 12 3.41 6.50 13.06
C ALA A 12 4.59 6.38 14.02
N GLY A 13 4.36 6.07 15.30
CA GLY A 13 5.43 5.98 16.31
C GLY A 13 4.92 5.44 17.64
N THR A 14 5.80 5.36 18.63
CA THR A 14 5.46 4.89 19.98
C THR A 14 4.85 6.05 20.80
N SER A 15 3.58 6.33 20.55
CA SER A 15 2.50 6.89 21.41
C SER A 15 2.71 8.02 22.45
N ASP A 16 3.87 8.65 22.63
CA ASP A 16 4.07 9.62 23.74
C ASP A 16 3.88 11.10 23.37
N GLY A 17 3.27 11.39 22.21
CA GLY A 17 3.05 12.75 21.71
C GLY A 17 1.71 13.37 22.12
N THR A 18 1.67 14.69 22.23
CA THR A 18 0.43 15.47 22.32
C THR A 18 -0.45 15.25 21.08
N SER A 19 -1.75 15.52 21.19
CA SER A 19 -2.66 15.39 20.04
C SER A 19 -2.27 16.28 18.85
N GLY A 20 -1.58 17.40 19.10
CA GLY A 20 -1.04 18.28 18.07
C GLY A 20 0.12 17.64 17.31
N GLU A 21 1.09 17.08 18.03
CA GLU A 21 2.26 16.39 17.46
C GLU A 21 1.84 15.16 16.66
N ILE A 22 0.93 14.34 17.20
CA ILE A 22 0.37 13.18 16.50
C ILE A 22 -0.28 13.63 15.18
N ARG A 23 -1.06 14.71 15.19
CA ARG A 23 -1.72 15.24 13.99
C ARG A 23 -0.70 15.76 12.98
N SER A 24 0.34 16.47 13.41
CA SER A 24 1.41 16.93 12.51
C SER A 24 2.14 15.77 11.86
N ARG A 25 2.51 14.74 12.62
CA ARG A 25 3.14 13.52 12.07
C ARG A 25 2.25 12.80 11.06
N LYS A 26 0.96 12.63 11.37
CA LYS A 26 -0.02 12.07 10.41
C LYS A 26 -0.05 12.85 9.09
N ARG A 27 -0.03 14.19 9.14
CA ARG A 27 0.00 15.02 7.94
C ARG A 27 1.25 14.78 7.09
N VAL A 28 2.42 14.62 7.72
CA VAL A 28 3.65 14.25 7.00
C VAL A 28 3.51 12.88 6.33
N VAL A 29 3.04 11.86 7.07
CA VAL A 29 2.81 10.51 6.53
C VAL A 29 1.86 10.56 5.32
N TYR A 30 0.77 11.35 5.40
CA TYR A 30 -0.17 11.52 4.29
C TYR A 30 0.46 12.25 3.11
N ALA A 31 1.25 13.29 3.36
CA ALA A 31 1.94 14.01 2.30
C ALA A 31 2.89 13.07 1.53
N VAL A 32 3.67 12.26 2.25
CA VAL A 32 4.57 11.26 1.65
C VAL A 32 3.79 10.18 0.92
N GLY A 33 2.74 9.61 1.54
CA GLY A 33 1.89 8.59 0.89
C GLY A 33 1.21 9.09 -0.38
N LYS A 34 0.66 10.32 -0.37
CA LYS A 34 0.09 10.96 -1.58
C LYS A 34 1.15 11.22 -2.65
N GLY A 35 2.37 11.57 -2.26
CA GLY A 35 3.50 11.70 -3.20
C GLY A 35 3.81 10.39 -3.91
N LEU A 36 3.86 9.27 -3.16
CA LEU A 36 4.12 7.94 -3.71
C LEU A 36 3.01 7.49 -4.67
N ILE A 37 1.75 7.74 -4.34
CA ILE A 37 0.62 7.45 -5.24
C ILE A 37 0.76 8.20 -6.57
N LYS A 38 1.27 9.44 -6.55
CA LYS A 38 1.59 10.22 -7.75
C LYS A 38 2.88 9.79 -8.47
N GLY A 39 3.52 8.71 -8.03
CA GLY A 39 4.76 8.18 -8.62
C GLY A 39 6.03 8.92 -8.21
N VAL A 40 6.00 9.71 -7.13
CA VAL A 40 7.18 10.42 -6.62
C VAL A 40 7.94 9.54 -5.64
N ASP A 41 9.17 9.13 -6.00
CA ASP A 41 10.02 8.26 -5.18
C ASP A 41 10.62 8.97 -3.95
N LEU A 42 11.06 10.23 -4.11
CA LEU A 42 11.54 11.10 -3.03
C LEU A 42 10.64 12.32 -2.88
N VAL A 43 9.83 12.33 -1.82
CA VAL A 43 8.80 13.35 -1.63
C VAL A 43 9.40 14.59 -0.98
N ASP A 44 9.01 15.76 -1.51
CA ASP A 44 9.33 17.06 -0.92
C ASP A 44 8.52 17.28 0.36
N VAL A 45 9.20 17.53 1.48
CA VAL A 45 8.58 17.85 2.77
C VAL A 45 8.93 19.24 3.29
N ALA A 46 9.48 20.13 2.46
CA ALA A 46 9.88 21.48 2.89
C ALA A 46 8.69 22.32 3.41
N GLY A 47 7.48 22.03 2.94
CA GLY A 47 6.23 22.66 3.41
C GLY A 47 5.60 22.00 4.64
N GLN A 48 6.23 20.97 5.21
CA GLN A 48 5.73 20.24 6.37
C GLN A 48 6.33 20.76 7.67
N ASP A 49 5.76 20.34 8.80
CA ASP A 49 6.31 20.64 10.12
C ASP A 49 7.67 19.96 10.33
N ALA A 50 8.72 20.76 10.51
CA ALA A 50 10.10 20.26 10.61
C ALA A 50 10.33 19.35 11.82
N GLN A 51 9.64 19.58 12.95
CA GLN A 51 9.75 18.73 14.13
C GLN A 51 9.09 17.37 13.91
N ALA A 52 7.94 17.35 13.23
CA ALA A 52 7.27 16.12 12.82
C ALA A 52 8.12 15.30 11.84
N VAL A 53 8.75 15.96 10.85
CA VAL A 53 9.68 15.30 9.92
C VAL A 53 10.87 14.73 10.67
N ALA A 54 11.53 15.52 11.53
CA ALA A 54 12.68 15.08 12.31
C ALA A 54 12.34 13.90 13.25
N GLY A 55 11.18 13.94 13.91
CA GLY A 55 10.71 12.86 14.77
C GLY A 55 10.44 11.56 13.99
N LEU A 56 9.82 11.64 12.82
CA LEU A 56 9.59 10.47 11.96
C LEU A 56 10.91 9.87 11.43
N ILE A 57 11.93 10.69 11.19
CA ILE A 57 13.28 10.22 10.83
C ILE A 57 13.95 9.55 12.04
N ALA A 58 13.88 10.18 13.22
CA ALA A 58 14.47 9.65 14.44
C ALA A 58 13.87 8.29 14.83
N ASP A 59 12.56 8.12 14.65
CA ASP A 59 11.84 6.86 14.91
C ASP A 59 12.04 5.82 13.79
N GLY A 60 12.81 6.14 12.75
CA GLY A 60 13.10 5.23 11.65
C GLY A 60 11.93 4.98 10.71
N VAL A 61 10.90 5.82 10.72
CA VAL A 61 9.76 5.75 9.80
C VAL A 61 10.16 6.28 8.42
N LEU A 62 10.82 7.43 8.42
CA LEU A 62 11.33 8.09 7.23
C LEU A 62 12.86 7.99 7.18
N ILE A 63 13.38 8.12 5.96
CA ILE A 63 14.79 8.34 5.70
C ILE A 63 14.92 9.55 4.77
N GLU A 64 15.83 10.46 5.13
CA GLU A 64 16.16 11.62 4.33
C GLU A 64 17.37 11.33 3.44
N PHE A 65 17.27 11.67 2.15
CA PHE A 65 18.34 11.49 1.15
C PHE A 65 19.01 12.79 0.76
N GLN A 66 18.24 13.87 0.71
CA GLN A 66 18.66 15.25 0.46
C GLN A 66 17.79 16.14 1.35
N SER A 67 18.19 17.40 1.56
CA SER A 67 17.39 18.35 2.34
C SER A 67 15.92 18.30 1.92
N ASP A 68 15.05 17.98 2.87
CA ASP A 68 13.59 17.93 2.69
C ASP A 68 13.11 16.89 1.65
N ARG A 69 13.96 15.94 1.26
CA ARG A 69 13.63 14.83 0.34
C ARG A 69 13.66 13.52 1.10
N VAL A 70 12.46 13.01 1.36
CA VAL A 70 12.27 11.82 2.20
C VAL A 70 11.55 10.72 1.45
N ARG A 71 11.74 9.49 1.94
CA ARG A 71 10.86 8.35 1.65
C ARG A 71 10.69 7.52 2.91
N PHE A 72 9.73 6.60 2.89
CA PHE A 72 9.62 5.60 3.96
C PHE A 72 10.88 4.73 3.99
N ARG A 73 11.35 4.45 5.20
CA ARG A 73 12.52 3.60 5.45
C ARG A 73 12.26 2.16 5.03
N HIS A 74 11.06 1.67 5.33
CA HIS A 74 10.62 0.31 5.08
C HIS A 74 9.41 0.26 4.15
N ASP A 75 9.34 -0.82 3.37
CA ASP A 75 8.19 -1.15 2.51
C ASP A 75 6.90 -1.29 3.32
N LEU A 76 6.97 -1.84 4.53
CA LEU A 76 5.82 -1.92 5.44
C LEU A 76 5.14 -0.56 5.68
N PHE A 77 5.92 0.51 5.92
CA PHE A 77 5.37 1.85 6.12
C PHE A 77 4.83 2.46 4.82
N THR A 78 5.42 2.07 3.68
CA THR A 78 4.88 2.43 2.36
C THR A 78 3.51 1.80 2.17
N ASP A 79 3.38 0.50 2.42
CA ASP A 79 2.14 -0.24 2.28
C ASP A 79 1.05 0.33 3.19
N TRP A 80 1.37 0.59 4.46
CA TRP A 80 0.42 1.15 5.42
C TRP A 80 0.01 2.58 5.08
N ALA A 81 0.95 3.45 4.67
CA ALA A 81 0.63 4.80 4.27
C ALA A 81 -0.25 4.83 3.01
N VAL A 82 0.06 4.02 2.00
CA VAL A 82 -0.77 3.87 0.79
C VAL A 82 -2.17 3.37 1.16
N ALA A 83 -2.25 2.36 2.04
CA ALA A 83 -3.52 1.80 2.49
C ALA A 83 -4.41 2.86 3.14
N CYS A 84 -3.87 3.60 4.12
CA CYS A 84 -4.61 4.65 4.83
C CYS A 84 -5.02 5.80 3.92
N VAL A 85 -4.13 6.26 3.02
CA VAL A 85 -4.45 7.35 2.11
C VAL A 85 -5.59 6.97 1.16
N LEU A 86 -5.54 5.79 0.56
CA LEU A 86 -6.56 5.32 -0.37
C LEU A 86 -7.87 4.94 0.31
N SER A 87 -7.83 4.43 1.55
CA SER A 87 -9.03 4.10 2.29
C SER A 87 -9.79 5.33 2.78
N ASP A 88 -9.05 6.36 3.21
CA ASP A 88 -9.66 7.60 3.70
C ASP A 88 -10.15 8.50 2.56
N ASP A 89 -9.47 8.46 1.41
CA ASP A 89 -9.79 9.26 0.23
C ASP A 89 -9.71 8.38 -1.03
N PRO A 90 -10.74 7.56 -1.30
CA PRO A 90 -10.77 6.67 -2.46
C PRO A 90 -10.63 7.40 -3.80
N ASP A 91 -10.91 8.71 -3.85
CA ASP A 91 -10.78 9.50 -5.07
C ASP A 91 -9.34 9.74 -5.51
N VAL A 92 -8.37 9.53 -4.61
CA VAL A 92 -6.93 9.58 -4.93
C VAL A 92 -6.53 8.49 -5.92
N ILE A 93 -7.36 7.45 -6.14
CA ILE A 93 -7.12 6.43 -7.17
C ILE A 93 -6.93 7.00 -8.58
N LYS A 94 -7.49 8.17 -8.88
CA LYS A 94 -7.32 8.84 -10.19
C LYS A 94 -5.88 9.30 -10.46
N ASP A 95 -5.07 9.40 -9.40
CA ASP A 95 -3.66 9.79 -9.49
C ASP A 95 -2.76 8.56 -9.79
N LEU A 96 -3.31 7.34 -9.76
CA LEU A 96 -2.59 6.11 -10.08
C LEU A 96 -2.47 5.87 -11.60
N PRO A 97 -1.39 5.22 -12.06
CA PRO A 97 -1.21 4.83 -13.46
C PRO A 97 -2.06 3.60 -13.82
N LEU A 98 -3.38 3.74 -13.77
CA LEU A 98 -4.35 2.64 -13.90
C LEU A 98 -4.31 1.91 -15.25
N ASN A 99 -3.77 2.53 -16.30
CA ASN A 99 -3.61 1.93 -17.62
C ASN A 99 -2.48 0.88 -17.71
N THR A 100 -1.69 0.75 -16.64
CA THR A 100 -0.66 -0.28 -16.50
C THR A 100 -0.97 -1.18 -15.31
N PRO A 101 -0.55 -2.46 -15.31
CA PRO A 101 -0.73 -3.31 -14.15
C PRO A 101 -0.12 -2.69 -12.89
N PRO A 102 -0.68 -2.95 -11.69
CA PRO A 102 -0.16 -2.42 -10.45
C PRO A 102 1.32 -2.78 -10.30
N PRO A 103 2.19 -1.79 -10.00
CA PRO A 103 3.59 -2.09 -9.77
C PRO A 103 3.74 -2.92 -8.49
N PHE A 104 4.71 -3.84 -8.48
CA PHE A 104 4.92 -4.79 -7.39
C PHE A 104 4.98 -4.11 -6.01
N TRP A 105 5.67 -2.98 -5.92
CA TRP A 105 5.87 -2.25 -4.66
C TRP A 105 4.58 -1.63 -4.09
N MET A 106 3.55 -1.41 -4.91
CA MET A 106 2.27 -0.82 -4.48
C MET A 106 1.19 -1.87 -4.25
N THR A 107 1.37 -3.08 -4.79
CA THR A 107 0.34 -4.13 -4.79
C THR A 107 -0.15 -4.44 -3.38
N ARG A 108 0.75 -4.49 -2.39
CA ARG A 108 0.38 -4.82 -1.02
C ARG A 108 -0.35 -3.67 -0.32
N GLY A 109 0.14 -2.44 -0.40
CA GLY A 109 -0.57 -1.26 0.09
C GLY A 109 -1.95 -1.07 -0.53
N PHE A 110 -2.09 -1.33 -1.83
CA PHE A 110 -3.38 -1.28 -2.53
C PHE A 110 -4.33 -2.40 -2.07
N GLU A 111 -3.85 -3.64 -1.93
CA GLU A 111 -4.63 -4.76 -1.37
C GLU A 111 -5.16 -4.41 0.03
N LEU A 112 -4.30 -3.84 0.88
CA LEU A 112 -4.69 -3.36 2.20
C LEU A 112 -5.77 -2.28 2.08
N ALA A 113 -5.61 -1.26 1.23
CA ALA A 113 -6.63 -0.23 1.01
C ALA A 113 -8.00 -0.83 0.64
N CYS A 114 -8.03 -1.77 -0.31
CA CYS A 114 -9.25 -2.44 -0.73
C CYS A 114 -9.90 -3.19 0.44
N ARG A 115 -9.08 -3.84 1.27
CA ARG A 115 -9.57 -4.49 2.48
C ARG A 115 -10.15 -3.48 3.48
N MET A 116 -9.55 -2.30 3.66
CA MET A 116 -10.08 -1.22 4.52
C MET A 116 -11.46 -0.80 4.08
N LEU A 117 -11.66 -0.65 2.78
CA LEU A 117 -12.93 -0.26 2.22
C LEU A 117 -13.97 -1.37 2.36
N ALA A 118 -13.58 -2.63 2.16
CA ALA A 118 -14.46 -3.79 2.32
C ALA A 118 -14.89 -4.03 3.78
N GLU A 119 -14.00 -3.80 4.74
CA GLU A 119 -14.26 -3.95 6.17
C GLU A 119 -14.91 -2.69 6.77
N SER A 120 -15.03 -1.60 6.00
CA SER A 120 -15.64 -0.36 6.47
C SER A 120 -17.14 -0.52 6.75
N SER A 121 -17.71 0.45 7.48
CA SER A 121 -19.15 0.51 7.72
C SER A 121 -19.98 0.80 6.47
N SER A 122 -19.35 1.21 5.36
CA SER A 122 -20.03 1.48 4.09
C SER A 122 -20.08 0.22 3.22
N ASP A 123 -21.29 -0.24 2.90
CA ASP A 123 -21.51 -1.34 1.94
C ASP A 123 -21.13 -0.95 0.51
N GLU A 124 -21.03 0.35 0.20
CA GLU A 124 -20.85 0.88 -1.15
C GLU A 124 -19.39 1.19 -1.48
N ALA A 125 -18.54 1.37 -0.46
CA ALA A 125 -17.17 1.83 -0.63
C ALA A 125 -16.31 0.86 -1.47
N TRP A 126 -16.34 -0.44 -1.14
CA TRP A 126 -15.58 -1.44 -1.90
C TRP A 126 -16.19 -1.74 -3.29
N PRO A 127 -17.52 -1.96 -3.43
CA PRO A 127 -18.13 -2.12 -4.76
C PRO A 127 -17.90 -0.93 -5.68
N GLY A 128 -18.03 0.30 -5.16
CA GLY A 128 -17.77 1.53 -5.90
C GLY A 128 -16.32 1.64 -6.37
N LEU A 129 -15.36 1.20 -5.55
CA LEU A 129 -13.97 1.09 -5.96
C LEU A 129 -13.79 0.06 -7.09
N LEU A 130 -14.35 -1.15 -6.94
CA LEU A 130 -14.19 -2.21 -7.94
C LEU A 130 -14.77 -1.78 -9.30
N MET A 131 -15.94 -1.14 -9.33
CA MET A 131 -16.53 -0.64 -10.57
C MET A 131 -15.63 0.36 -11.30
N ARG A 132 -14.90 1.21 -10.55
CA ARG A 132 -13.92 2.14 -11.14
C ARG A 132 -12.73 1.38 -11.75
N LEU A 133 -12.33 0.27 -11.14
CA LEU A 133 -11.22 -0.58 -11.59
C LEU A 133 -11.58 -1.49 -12.76
N GLU A 134 -12.85 -1.81 -12.92
CA GLU A 134 -13.41 -2.52 -14.08
C GLU A 134 -13.70 -1.57 -15.27
N GLY A 135 -13.46 -0.27 -15.10
CA GLY A 135 -13.66 0.75 -16.12
C GLY A 135 -12.74 0.58 -17.34
N GLU A 136 -13.17 1.14 -18.47
CA GLU A 136 -12.41 1.11 -19.71
C GLU A 136 -11.03 1.76 -19.55
N GLY A 137 -10.00 1.15 -20.14
CA GLY A 137 -8.63 1.64 -20.08
C GLY A 137 -7.89 1.33 -18.78
N VAL A 138 -8.52 0.66 -17.81
CA VAL A 138 -7.85 0.17 -16.59
C VAL A 138 -7.28 -1.24 -16.82
N ALA A 139 -6.04 -1.47 -16.39
CA ALA A 139 -5.43 -2.77 -16.44
C ALA A 139 -6.10 -3.73 -15.43
N SER A 140 -6.52 -4.90 -15.90
CA SER A 140 -7.27 -5.89 -15.09
C SER A 140 -6.57 -6.37 -13.81
N GLY A 141 -5.26 -6.20 -13.72
CA GLY A 141 -4.49 -6.48 -12.50
C GLY A 141 -4.99 -5.72 -11.27
N TRP A 142 -5.51 -4.49 -11.43
CA TRP A 142 -6.02 -3.70 -10.31
C TRP A 142 -7.31 -4.29 -9.72
N ALA A 143 -8.28 -4.62 -10.58
CA ALA A 143 -9.51 -5.30 -10.17
C ALA A 143 -9.19 -6.65 -9.51
N GLY A 144 -8.23 -7.41 -10.06
CA GLY A 144 -7.76 -8.65 -9.45
C GLY A 144 -7.24 -8.48 -8.02
N VAL A 145 -6.49 -7.40 -7.74
CA VAL A 145 -6.01 -7.10 -6.37
C VAL A 145 -7.17 -6.73 -5.43
N ALA A 146 -8.14 -5.95 -5.91
CA ALA A 146 -9.32 -5.58 -5.12
C ALA A 146 -10.17 -6.81 -4.74
N LEU A 147 -10.31 -7.76 -5.67
CA LEU A 147 -10.97 -9.05 -5.46
C LEU A 147 -10.19 -9.93 -4.46
N LEU A 148 -8.87 -10.06 -4.65
CA LEU A 148 -7.97 -10.77 -3.72
C LEU A 148 -8.08 -10.28 -2.29
N ALA A 149 -8.29 -8.97 -2.09
CA ALA A 149 -8.35 -8.37 -0.77
C ALA A 149 -9.47 -8.97 0.10
N LEU A 150 -10.61 -9.34 -0.50
CA LEU A 150 -11.71 -10.01 0.20
C LEU A 150 -11.29 -11.38 0.70
N VAL A 151 -10.73 -12.21 -0.19
CA VAL A 151 -10.34 -13.60 0.12
C VAL A 151 -9.18 -13.65 1.12
N ARG A 152 -8.31 -12.65 1.11
CA ARG A 152 -7.16 -12.56 2.01
C ARG A 152 -7.47 -11.84 3.33
N SER A 153 -8.69 -11.34 3.50
CA SER A 153 -9.15 -10.78 4.77
C SER A 153 -9.27 -11.88 5.82
N GLU A 154 -9.04 -11.52 7.08
CA GLU A 154 -9.35 -12.37 8.23
C GLU A 154 -10.87 -12.55 8.42
N HIS A 155 -11.67 -11.67 7.80
CA HIS A 155 -13.13 -11.70 7.78
C HIS A 155 -13.68 -12.20 6.43
N ALA A 156 -12.92 -12.99 5.68
CA ALA A 156 -13.25 -13.38 4.31
C ALA A 156 -14.66 -13.97 4.16
N GLU A 157 -15.07 -14.89 5.02
CA GLU A 157 -16.42 -15.49 4.97
C GLU A 157 -17.51 -14.42 5.10
N THR A 158 -17.40 -13.56 6.11
CA THR A 158 -18.33 -12.45 6.33
C THR A 158 -18.36 -11.47 5.16
N LEU A 159 -17.21 -11.14 4.58
CA LEU A 159 -17.12 -10.21 3.46
C LEU A 159 -17.65 -10.81 2.15
N LEU A 160 -17.41 -12.10 1.90
CA LEU A 160 -17.95 -12.79 0.74
C LEU A 160 -19.47 -12.88 0.82
N ASP A 161 -20.02 -13.21 1.99
CA ASP A 161 -21.48 -13.20 2.21
C ASP A 161 -22.06 -11.78 2.04
N ARG A 162 -21.37 -10.76 2.59
CA ARG A 162 -21.78 -9.35 2.48
C ARG A 162 -21.87 -8.88 1.04
N TYR A 163 -20.94 -9.31 0.18
CA TYR A 163 -20.85 -8.87 -1.21
C TYR A 163 -21.35 -9.89 -2.23
N ASP A 164 -21.96 -11.00 -1.79
CA ASP A 164 -22.40 -12.12 -2.65
C ASP A 164 -23.22 -11.65 -3.85
N ALA A 165 -24.26 -10.87 -3.59
CA ALA A 165 -25.14 -10.34 -4.64
C ALA A 165 -24.39 -9.51 -5.69
N PHE A 166 -23.34 -8.78 -5.30
CA PHE A 166 -22.52 -7.98 -6.21
C PHE A 166 -21.48 -8.83 -6.96
N LEU A 167 -20.90 -9.83 -6.30
CA LEU A 167 -19.94 -10.78 -6.90
C LEU A 167 -20.59 -11.70 -7.94
N LEU A 168 -21.88 -12.00 -7.78
CA LEU A 168 -22.65 -12.85 -8.69
C LEU A 168 -23.23 -12.12 -9.90
N VAL A 169 -23.14 -10.78 -9.96
CA VAL A 169 -23.51 -10.02 -11.17
C VAL A 169 -22.60 -10.41 -12.33
N ASP A 170 -23.17 -10.54 -13.54
CA ASP A 170 -22.51 -10.97 -14.79
C ASP A 170 -22.22 -12.49 -14.87
N ASP A 171 -23.25 -13.32 -14.66
CA ASP A 171 -23.19 -14.80 -14.72
C ASP A 171 -22.04 -15.43 -13.88
N GLY A 172 -21.65 -14.78 -12.78
CA GLY A 172 -20.56 -15.23 -11.92
C GLY A 172 -19.14 -14.94 -12.45
N GLY A 173 -18.99 -14.04 -13.43
CA GLY A 173 -17.69 -13.65 -13.99
C GLY A 173 -16.70 -13.14 -12.94
N ARG A 174 -17.13 -12.31 -12.00
CA ARG A 174 -16.27 -11.80 -10.91
C ARG A 174 -15.86 -12.89 -9.92
N GLN A 175 -16.73 -13.86 -9.66
CA GLN A 175 -16.44 -15.02 -8.81
C GLN A 175 -15.50 -16.03 -9.49
N HIS A 176 -15.61 -16.18 -10.80
CA HIS A 176 -14.63 -16.93 -11.60
C HIS A 176 -13.25 -16.27 -11.53
N ASP A 177 -13.18 -14.94 -11.64
CA ASP A 177 -11.93 -14.19 -11.51
C ASP A 177 -11.31 -14.31 -10.12
N LEU A 178 -12.11 -14.25 -9.05
CA LEU A 178 -11.66 -14.57 -7.69
C LEU A 178 -10.97 -15.94 -7.61
N SER A 179 -11.58 -16.96 -8.20
CA SER A 179 -11.06 -18.34 -8.24
C SER A 179 -9.76 -18.45 -9.04
N GLY A 180 -9.69 -17.74 -10.18
CA GLY A 180 -8.51 -17.70 -11.03
C GLY A 180 -7.35 -16.92 -10.43
N VAL A 181 -7.62 -15.87 -9.65
CA VAL A 181 -6.60 -15.07 -8.99
C VAL A 181 -6.08 -15.77 -7.72
N SER A 182 -6.96 -16.41 -6.93
CA SER A 182 -6.56 -17.26 -5.79
C SER A 182 -5.64 -18.42 -6.21
N SER A 183 -5.85 -18.97 -7.42
CA SER A 183 -5.06 -20.09 -7.96
C SER A 183 -3.68 -19.68 -8.52
N ARG A 184 -3.42 -18.39 -8.79
CA ARG A 184 -2.13 -17.92 -9.28
C ARG A 184 -1.12 -17.84 -8.14
N ARG A 185 -0.34 -18.92 -7.96
CA ARG A 185 0.86 -18.91 -7.12
C ARG A 185 1.79 -17.77 -7.55
N ILE A 186 2.09 -16.87 -6.61
CA ILE A 186 3.17 -15.88 -6.70
C ILE A 186 4.44 -16.64 -7.12
N PRO A 187 5.16 -16.22 -8.18
CA PRO A 187 6.43 -16.86 -8.54
C PRO A 187 7.41 -16.63 -7.39
N SER A 188 7.68 -17.68 -6.62
CA SER A 188 8.78 -17.66 -5.65
C SER A 188 10.08 -17.51 -6.42
N ARG A 189 10.69 -16.32 -6.41
CA ARG A 189 12.10 -16.16 -6.79
C ARG A 189 12.95 -16.86 -5.73
N ARG A 190 13.12 -18.17 -5.83
CA ARG A 190 14.29 -18.84 -5.24
C ARG A 190 15.49 -18.39 -6.08
N ARG A 191 16.22 -17.37 -5.62
CA ARG A 191 17.60 -17.19 -6.07
C ARG A 191 18.42 -18.37 -5.50
N PRO A 192 19.21 -19.08 -6.31
CA PRO A 192 20.25 -19.93 -5.74
C PRO A 192 21.29 -19.03 -5.07
N LEU A 193 21.35 -19.10 -3.74
CA LEU A 193 22.53 -18.71 -2.97
C LEU A 193 23.65 -19.65 -3.41
N PHE A 194 24.60 -19.13 -4.20
CA PHE A 194 26.01 -19.52 -4.34
C PHE A 194 26.51 -18.99 -5.69
N ALA A 195 26.82 -17.68 -5.73
CA ALA A 195 27.68 -17.14 -6.78
C ALA A 195 29.13 -17.25 -6.30
N LYS A 196 30.01 -17.81 -7.14
CA LYS A 196 31.46 -17.88 -6.89
C LYS A 196 32.03 -16.46 -6.79
N PRO A 197 33.06 -16.24 -5.95
CA PRO A 197 33.69 -14.92 -5.85
C PRO A 197 34.29 -14.51 -7.19
N SER A 198 34.20 -13.22 -7.48
CA SER A 198 34.64 -12.66 -8.76
C SER A 198 36.07 -12.14 -8.67
N GLN A 199 36.80 -12.15 -9.80
CA GLN A 199 38.26 -12.00 -9.86
C GLN A 199 38.85 -10.68 -9.32
N TRP A 200 38.02 -9.72 -8.89
CA TRP A 200 38.48 -8.48 -8.26
C TRP A 200 38.70 -8.62 -6.74
N GLU A 201 38.12 -9.64 -6.08
CA GLU A 201 38.26 -9.88 -4.63
C GLU A 201 39.60 -10.55 -4.24
N LEU A 202 40.33 -11.10 -5.22
CA LEU A 202 41.64 -11.74 -4.99
C LEU A 202 42.82 -10.76 -4.98
N ARG A 203 42.60 -9.46 -5.24
CA ARG A 203 43.67 -8.45 -5.28
C ARG A 203 43.87 -7.65 -3.99
N PHE A 204 43.03 -7.85 -2.97
CA PHE A 204 43.14 -7.14 -1.68
C PHE A 204 43.61 -7.99 -0.49
N GLN A 205 44.09 -9.21 -0.73
CA GLN A 205 44.69 -10.08 0.32
C GLN A 205 46.22 -10.24 0.24
N LYS A 206 46.90 -9.43 -0.58
CA LYS A 206 48.37 -9.34 -0.57
C LYS A 206 48.81 -7.89 -0.75
N ALA A 207 48.76 -7.11 0.32
CA ALA A 207 49.57 -5.93 0.57
C ALA A 207 49.76 -5.80 2.08
#